data_AF-Q54Y63-F1
#
_entry.id   AF-Q54Y63-F1
#
_cell.length_a   1.000
_cell.length_b   1.000
_cell.length_c   1.000
_cell.angle_alpha   90.00
_cell.angle_beta   90.00
_cell.angle_gamma   90.00
#
_symmetry.space_group_name_H-M   'P 1'
#
loop_
_entity.id
_entity.type
_entity.pdbx_description
1 polymer ?
#
loop_
_entity_poly.entity_id
_entity_poly.type
_entity_poly.pdbx_seq_one_letter_code
_entity_poly.pdbx_strand_id
1 'polypeptide(L)'
;MQMNQYHPYAMQYSHTVYIKRTEVPFYSDRLNKRIQVHSYLSRLVDYLLSKDDKKIDFALNSLLTKSYQEKLIFSISIEKDFKETMFPIPSILDSLLNAIVSFTPENKNNNSNNNDDDDDKDSEELTTYKLNLNNDTILISKIVSILRNSILQKPNDQYLANNPTALLALLEIAHSYLTYRKSLSSKQNSFDPNTFNPFDSLNLHPINQLNSNITRYIIEIFSKIIQYLTLQQPPPPPQPPQPQQQQPQQNDNETLMDITTPPPPTTTATTTTTTATNDNKNNNENEDLVKSLNEKNIFSKDQVREMCYGSNKFYVLKKLPVSILTKKLLSILEMSIYCFKDDSELLACVETIDYICKSKRNRYALDELVMKPIYDQFIISNNSPPPPTSSSTSNAVSSPLPQTSSSSSSSNVTSPPFPTTTTTTTTTTNNNETLQSTSTPPTFQTLTSSVIETFTIKNPKKVFEKHPNLISRVVELLSHSHQSIQLLSIQILSTLSKSSQKLRITICHYPGLVRHLINLLTHKPTGENAEISKRAASLLSRLSKESYNLPILLPFETTLAQIALTDNPHSDIITNILVRFEIKNNYN
;
A
#
# COMPACT_ATOMS: atom_id res chain seq x y z
N MET A 1 17.87 -50.69 44.84
CA MET A 1 16.67 -50.81 43.97
C MET A 1 16.52 -49.50 43.21
N GLN A 2 17.09 -49.41 42.01
CA GLN A 2 16.91 -48.25 41.14
C GLN A 2 15.59 -48.44 40.38
N MET A 3 14.58 -47.64 40.74
CA MET A 3 13.34 -47.56 39.98
C MET A 3 13.66 -46.85 38.66
N ASN A 4 13.82 -47.63 37.59
CA ASN A 4 13.81 -47.12 36.23
C ASN A 4 12.44 -46.51 35.95
N GLN A 5 12.34 -45.18 36.08
CA GLN A 5 11.20 -44.39 35.63
C GLN A 5 11.04 -44.59 34.12
N TYR A 6 10.07 -45.42 33.78
CA TYR A 6 9.58 -45.60 32.42
C TYR A 6 8.97 -44.27 31.98
N HIS A 7 9.64 -43.52 31.09
CA HIS A 7 9.08 -42.33 30.44
C HIS A 7 8.38 -42.77 29.14
N PRO A 8 7.03 -42.87 29.10
CA PRO A 8 6.31 -43.43 27.96
C PRO A 8 6.23 -42.48 26.74
N TYR A 9 7.03 -41.42 26.69
CA TYR A 9 6.97 -40.40 25.63
C TYR A 9 8.13 -40.45 24.63
N ALA A 10 9.04 -41.42 24.73
CA ALA A 10 10.06 -41.67 23.71
C ALA A 10 9.54 -42.53 22.54
N MET A 11 8.32 -42.25 22.06
CA MET A 11 7.87 -42.79 20.77
C MET A 11 8.56 -41.97 19.68
N GLN A 12 9.47 -42.59 18.93
CA GLN A 12 10.08 -42.02 17.73
C GLN A 12 9.00 -41.81 16.67
N TYR A 13 8.31 -40.66 16.73
CA TYR A 13 7.28 -40.25 15.78
C TYR A 13 7.90 -39.82 14.44
N SER A 14 8.32 -40.79 13.63
CA SER A 14 8.43 -40.60 12.16
C SER A 14 7.46 -41.53 11.45
N HIS A 15 6.20 -41.56 11.89
CA HIS A 15 5.11 -42.17 11.13
C HIS A 15 4.43 -41.07 10.32
N THR A 16 5.10 -40.60 9.26
CA THR A 16 4.32 -40.32 8.04
C THR A 16 3.63 -41.63 7.71
N VAL A 17 2.32 -41.72 7.98
CA VAL A 17 1.53 -42.91 7.68
C VAL A 17 1.54 -43.07 6.16
N TYR A 18 2.55 -43.78 5.66
CA TYR A 18 2.62 -44.22 4.28
C TYR A 18 1.55 -45.29 4.15
N ILE A 19 0.32 -44.86 3.86
CA ILE A 19 -0.78 -45.77 3.53
C ILE A 19 -0.35 -46.55 2.29
N LYS A 20 0.18 -47.77 2.50
CA LYS A 20 0.53 -48.66 1.39
C LYS A 20 -0.77 -49.06 0.71
N ARG A 21 -0.76 -48.89 -0.62
CA ARG A 21 -1.87 -49.13 -1.56
C ARG A 21 -2.55 -50.51 -1.40
N THR A 22 -1.88 -51.46 -0.76
CA THR A 22 -2.33 -52.84 -0.61
C THR A 22 -3.42 -53.05 0.44
N GLU A 23 -3.67 -52.10 1.36
CA GLU A 23 -4.50 -52.42 2.53
C GLU A 23 -5.97 -51.98 2.46
N VAL A 24 -6.43 -51.23 1.44
CA VAL A 24 -7.86 -50.86 1.39
C VAL A 24 -8.45 -50.91 -0.03
N PRO A 25 -8.90 -52.09 -0.50
CA PRO A 25 -9.43 -52.29 -1.86
C PRO A 25 -10.80 -51.62 -2.16
N PHE A 26 -11.43 -50.89 -1.23
CA PHE A 26 -12.84 -50.47 -1.36
C PHE A 26 -13.10 -48.96 -1.46
N TYR A 27 -12.08 -48.12 -1.67
CA TYR A 27 -12.32 -46.69 -1.86
C TYR A 27 -12.61 -46.32 -3.32
N SER A 28 -13.54 -45.37 -3.51
CA SER A 28 -13.82 -44.80 -4.84
C SER A 28 -12.54 -44.29 -5.53
N ASP A 29 -12.47 -44.39 -6.86
CA ASP A 29 -11.34 -43.90 -7.65
C ASP A 29 -10.96 -42.44 -7.33
N ARG A 30 -11.96 -41.62 -6.98
CA ARG A 30 -11.76 -40.24 -6.56
C ARG A 30 -10.96 -40.12 -5.27
N LEU A 31 -11.27 -40.95 -4.28
CA LEU A 31 -10.55 -40.97 -3.01
C LEU A 31 -9.15 -41.57 -3.19
N ASN A 32 -9.00 -42.63 -3.98
CA ASN A 32 -7.69 -43.19 -4.33
C ASN A 32 -6.79 -42.16 -5.01
N LYS A 33 -7.32 -41.40 -5.97
CA LYS A 33 -6.59 -40.30 -6.62
C LYS A 33 -6.21 -39.21 -5.63
N ARG A 34 -7.10 -38.85 -4.70
CA ARG A 34 -6.81 -37.88 -3.64
C ARG A 34 -5.69 -38.38 -2.73
N ILE A 35 -5.75 -39.62 -2.24
CA ILE A 35 -4.71 -40.25 -1.41
C ILE A 35 -3.36 -40.28 -2.14
N GLN A 36 -3.35 -40.63 -3.43
CA GLN A 36 -2.13 -40.60 -4.24
C GLN A 36 -1.52 -39.20 -4.35
N VAL A 37 -2.35 -38.19 -4.59
CA VAL A 37 -1.90 -36.80 -4.63
C VAL A 37 -1.33 -36.38 -3.27
N HIS A 38 -1.99 -36.71 -2.16
CA HIS A 38 -1.48 -36.40 -0.82
C HIS A 38 -0.17 -37.12 -0.51
N SER A 39 -0.06 -38.42 -0.78
CA SER A 39 1.17 -39.19 -0.54
C SER A 39 2.34 -38.65 -1.36
N TYR A 40 2.08 -38.28 -2.62
CA TYR A 40 3.08 -37.66 -3.48
C TYR A 40 3.55 -36.31 -2.93
N LEU A 41 2.61 -35.45 -2.54
CA LEU A 41 2.94 -34.13 -1.98
C LEU A 41 3.65 -34.22 -0.64
N SER A 42 3.26 -35.17 0.23
CA SER A 42 3.97 -35.44 1.49
C SER A 42 5.43 -35.81 1.21
N ARG A 43 5.69 -36.69 0.23
CA ARG A 43 7.07 -37.04 -0.15
C ARG A 43 7.87 -35.83 -0.67
N LEU A 44 7.22 -34.93 -1.41
CA LEU A 44 7.87 -33.69 -1.84
C LEU A 44 8.20 -32.77 -0.66
N VAL A 45 7.33 -32.72 0.36
CA VAL A 45 7.61 -32.03 1.63
C VAL A 45 8.81 -32.66 2.33
N ASP A 46 8.87 -34.00 2.46
CA ASP A 46 10.02 -34.72 3.01
C ASP A 46 11.32 -34.31 2.30
N TYR A 47 11.27 -34.27 0.97
CA TYR A 47 12.43 -33.96 0.14
C TYR A 47 12.89 -32.51 0.31
N LEU A 48 11.96 -31.55 0.34
CA LEU A 48 12.27 -30.14 0.59
C LEU A 48 12.89 -29.90 1.98
N LEU A 49 12.53 -30.72 2.97
CA LEU A 49 13.05 -30.62 4.34
C LEU A 49 14.28 -31.49 4.60
N SER A 50 14.68 -32.35 3.66
CA SER A 50 15.72 -33.37 3.88
C SER A 50 17.17 -32.84 3.97
N LYS A 51 17.40 -31.56 3.65
CA LYS A 51 18.74 -30.94 3.49
C LYS A 51 19.64 -31.61 2.44
N ASP A 52 19.12 -32.56 1.66
CA ASP A 52 19.83 -33.23 0.57
C ASP A 52 19.53 -32.50 -0.74
N ASP A 53 20.54 -31.82 -1.29
CA ASP A 53 20.42 -30.96 -2.46
C ASP A 53 19.80 -31.68 -3.66
N LYS A 54 20.07 -32.99 -3.84
CA LYS A 54 19.51 -33.76 -4.96
C LYS A 54 18.01 -34.00 -4.79
N LYS A 55 17.58 -34.27 -3.55
CA LYS A 55 16.16 -34.45 -3.24
C LYS A 55 15.41 -33.13 -3.33
N ILE A 56 16.01 -32.05 -2.83
CA ILE A 56 15.46 -30.69 -2.96
C ILE A 56 15.30 -30.34 -4.44
N ASP A 57 16.33 -30.54 -5.27
CA ASP A 57 16.27 -30.23 -6.70
C ASP A 57 15.18 -31.05 -7.42
N PHE A 58 15.10 -32.36 -7.14
CA PHE A 58 14.04 -33.22 -7.66
C PHE A 58 12.65 -32.71 -7.27
N ALA A 59 12.47 -32.31 -6.01
CA ALA A 59 11.20 -31.80 -5.52
C ALA A 59 10.83 -30.48 -6.20
N LEU A 60 11.79 -29.58 -6.38
CA LEU A 60 11.58 -28.30 -7.05
C LEU A 60 11.26 -28.46 -8.53
N ASN A 61 11.96 -29.31 -9.27
CA ASN A 61 11.65 -29.56 -10.68
C ASN A 61 10.24 -30.16 -10.85
N SER A 62 9.86 -31.04 -9.92
CA SER A 62 8.51 -31.61 -9.86
C SER A 62 7.44 -30.56 -9.58
N LEU A 63 7.66 -29.68 -8.60
CA LEU A 63 6.73 -28.60 -8.23
C LEU A 63 6.66 -27.53 -9.31
N LEU A 64 7.78 -27.20 -9.96
CA LEU A 64 7.86 -26.28 -11.08
C LEU A 64 7.01 -26.79 -12.24
N THR A 65 7.14 -28.06 -12.61
CA THR A 65 6.29 -28.70 -13.63
C THR A 65 4.81 -28.61 -13.27
N LYS A 66 4.44 -28.85 -12.01
CA LYS A 66 3.05 -28.73 -11.55
C LYS A 66 2.54 -27.28 -11.54
N SER A 67 3.40 -26.32 -11.24
CA SER A 67 3.07 -24.89 -11.26
C SER A 67 2.78 -24.41 -12.70
N TYR A 68 3.59 -24.82 -13.69
CA TYR A 68 3.35 -24.51 -15.10
C TYR A 68 2.10 -25.19 -15.67
N GLN A 69 1.79 -26.39 -15.18
CA GLN A 69 0.56 -27.09 -15.56
C GLN A 69 -0.69 -26.55 -14.87
N GLU A 70 -0.57 -25.52 -14.02
CA GLU A 70 -1.69 -25.02 -13.24
C GLU A 70 -2.35 -26.17 -12.44
N LYS A 71 -1.54 -26.92 -11.69
CA LYS A 71 -2.03 -28.03 -10.85
C LYS A 71 -1.50 -27.98 -9.41
N LEU A 72 -0.69 -26.99 -9.07
CA LEU A 72 -0.09 -26.88 -7.74
C LEU A 72 -0.98 -26.01 -6.85
N ILE A 73 -1.58 -26.61 -5.82
CA ILE A 73 -2.41 -25.91 -4.84
C ILE A 73 -1.68 -25.90 -3.49
N PHE A 74 -1.48 -24.73 -2.89
CA PHE A 74 -0.81 -24.60 -1.59
C PHE A 74 -1.66 -25.06 -0.41
N SER A 75 -2.99 -25.00 -0.55
CA SER A 75 -3.99 -25.26 0.51
C SER A 75 -4.12 -26.71 0.95
N ILE A 76 -3.25 -27.60 0.48
CA ILE A 76 -3.34 -29.02 0.81
C ILE A 76 -2.74 -29.20 2.22
N SER A 77 -3.43 -28.64 3.21
CA SER A 77 -3.20 -28.98 4.61
C SER A 77 -3.79 -30.37 4.83
N ILE A 78 -2.91 -31.34 5.02
CA ILE A 78 -3.24 -32.72 5.38
C ILE A 78 -4.09 -32.75 6.67
N GLU A 79 -4.00 -31.70 7.49
CA GLU A 79 -4.60 -31.55 8.82
C GLU A 79 -6.13 -31.57 8.87
N LYS A 80 -6.87 -31.20 7.81
CA LYS A 80 -8.35 -31.14 7.93
C LYS A 80 -8.96 -32.48 8.34
N ASP A 81 -8.25 -33.57 8.07
CA ASP A 81 -8.71 -34.93 8.37
C ASP A 81 -8.04 -35.54 9.63
N PHE A 82 -6.98 -34.92 10.19
CA PHE A 82 -6.22 -35.45 11.33
C PHE A 82 -6.00 -34.38 12.41
N LYS A 83 -6.98 -34.23 13.32
CA LYS A 83 -6.99 -33.20 14.38
C LYS A 83 -6.04 -33.44 15.56
N GLU A 84 -5.23 -34.50 15.56
CA GLU A 84 -4.58 -34.99 16.77
C GLU A 84 -3.08 -34.65 16.92
N THR A 85 -2.46 -33.94 15.98
CA THR A 85 -1.03 -33.60 16.11
C THR A 85 -0.82 -32.36 16.97
N MET A 86 0.01 -32.48 18.01
CA MET A 86 0.39 -31.40 18.93
C MET A 86 1.13 -30.24 18.23
N PHE A 87 1.67 -30.50 17.03
CA PHE A 87 2.40 -29.52 16.23
C PHE A 87 1.72 -29.31 14.86
N PRO A 88 1.73 -28.08 14.32
CA PRO A 88 1.23 -27.80 12.99
C PRO A 88 2.13 -28.48 11.94
N ILE A 89 1.50 -29.20 11.01
CA ILE A 89 2.19 -29.85 9.90
C ILE A 89 2.49 -28.78 8.84
N PRO A 90 3.75 -28.66 8.37
CA PRO A 90 4.10 -27.68 7.35
C PRO A 90 3.38 -27.94 6.03
N SER A 91 2.89 -26.87 5.41
CA SER A 91 2.36 -26.93 4.06
C SER A 91 3.48 -27.06 3.03
N ILE A 92 3.13 -27.33 1.77
CA ILE A 92 4.08 -27.28 0.64
C ILE A 92 4.69 -25.88 0.53
N LEU A 93 3.91 -24.83 0.78
CA LEU A 93 4.39 -23.46 0.76
C LEU A 93 5.43 -23.23 1.87
N ASP A 94 5.15 -23.66 3.10
CA ASP A 94 6.10 -23.54 4.22
C ASP A 94 7.39 -24.31 3.94
N SER A 95 7.28 -25.50 3.34
CA SER A 95 8.42 -26.35 2.99
C SER A 95 9.26 -25.75 1.86
N LEU A 96 8.62 -25.15 0.85
CA LEU A 96 9.30 -24.40 -0.23
C LEU A 96 10.07 -23.20 0.35
N LEU A 97 9.46 -22.45 1.25
CA LEU A 97 10.08 -21.29 1.88
C LEU A 97 11.24 -21.70 2.79
N ASN A 98 11.12 -22.80 3.54
CA ASN A 98 12.19 -23.31 4.39
C ASN A 98 13.46 -23.68 3.61
N ALA A 99 13.36 -23.97 2.31
CA ALA A 99 14.53 -24.21 1.47
C ALA A 99 15.35 -22.91 1.20
N ILE A 100 14.71 -21.74 1.23
CA ILE A 100 15.36 -20.44 0.96
C ILE A 100 15.45 -19.52 2.17
N VAL A 101 14.68 -19.79 3.23
CA VAL A 101 14.60 -18.96 4.42
C VAL A 101 14.84 -19.83 5.63
N SER A 102 15.76 -19.40 6.49
CA SER A 102 15.99 -19.99 7.81
C SER A 102 15.96 -18.90 8.86
N PHE A 103 15.49 -19.24 10.06
CA PHE A 103 15.58 -18.36 11.22
C PHE A 103 16.57 -18.96 12.20
N THR A 104 17.62 -18.22 12.51
CA THR A 104 18.64 -18.65 13.48
C THR A 104 18.48 -17.87 14.78
N PRO A 105 18.48 -18.54 15.94
CA PRO A 105 18.52 -17.84 17.22
C PRO A 105 19.83 -17.04 17.32
N GLU A 106 19.72 -15.77 17.67
CA GLU A 106 20.86 -14.87 17.88
C GLU A 106 21.15 -14.81 19.38
N ASN A 107 22.17 -15.56 19.83
CA ASN A 107 22.60 -15.54 21.24
C ASN A 107 23.33 -14.22 21.50
N LYS A 108 22.76 -13.34 22.35
CA LYS A 108 23.38 -12.06 22.74
C LYS A 108 24.63 -12.22 23.63
N ASN A 109 25.02 -13.44 23.99
CA ASN A 109 25.97 -13.70 25.08
C ASN A 109 27.46 -13.55 24.74
N ASN A 110 27.84 -13.09 23.55
CA ASN A 110 29.28 -12.94 23.23
C ASN A 110 29.95 -11.67 23.78
N ASN A 111 29.25 -10.83 24.55
CA ASN A 111 29.82 -9.57 25.06
C ASN A 111 29.66 -9.34 26.57
N SER A 112 29.18 -10.33 27.34
CA SER A 112 29.19 -10.24 28.80
C SER A 112 30.59 -10.63 29.31
N ASN A 113 31.52 -9.68 29.22
CA ASN A 113 32.81 -9.79 29.88
C ASN A 113 32.57 -9.74 31.40
N ASN A 114 32.67 -10.91 32.03
CA ASN A 114 33.24 -11.17 33.36
C ASN A 114 32.91 -10.14 34.45
N ASN A 115 31.68 -10.13 34.96
CA ASN A 115 31.47 -9.79 36.37
C ASN A 115 30.63 -10.91 36.99
N ASP A 116 31.34 -11.74 37.74
CA ASP A 116 30.85 -12.86 38.52
C ASP A 116 29.87 -12.40 39.61
N ASP A 117 28.97 -13.32 40.00
CA ASP A 117 28.28 -13.39 41.30
C ASP A 117 26.84 -12.86 41.50
N ASP A 118 25.98 -12.77 40.47
CA ASP A 118 24.52 -12.58 40.72
C ASP A 118 23.67 -13.77 40.22
N ASP A 119 23.11 -14.50 41.19
CA ASP A 119 22.42 -15.79 41.12
C ASP A 119 20.94 -15.69 40.62
N ASP A 120 20.64 -14.76 39.71
CA ASP A 120 19.28 -14.51 39.21
C ASP A 120 18.87 -15.51 38.09
N LYS A 121 18.38 -16.68 38.51
CA LYS A 121 18.08 -17.85 37.65
C LYS A 121 16.84 -17.78 36.75
N ASP A 122 16.04 -16.71 36.77
CA ASP A 122 14.73 -16.69 36.11
C ASP A 122 14.56 -15.62 35.02
N SER A 123 15.64 -14.98 34.57
CA SER A 123 15.55 -14.13 33.38
C SER A 123 15.42 -15.02 32.14
N GLU A 124 14.19 -15.30 31.72
CA GLU A 124 13.90 -15.88 30.40
C GLU A 124 14.60 -15.01 29.35
N GLU A 125 15.78 -15.44 28.91
CA GLU A 125 16.57 -14.71 27.92
C GLU A 125 15.67 -14.42 26.71
N LEU A 126 15.54 -13.13 26.37
CA LEU A 126 14.84 -12.65 25.19
C LEU A 126 15.53 -13.20 23.93
N THR A 127 15.16 -14.43 23.58
CA THR A 127 15.66 -15.11 22.39
C THR A 127 15.09 -14.42 21.16
N THR A 128 15.99 -13.79 20.41
CA THR A 128 15.70 -13.17 19.13
C THR A 128 16.11 -14.09 17.99
N TYR A 129 15.39 -14.04 16.88
CA TYR A 129 15.56 -14.87 15.70
C TYR A 129 15.86 -13.98 14.51
N LYS A 130 16.98 -14.23 13.85
CA LYS A 130 17.35 -13.51 12.62
C LYS A 130 16.95 -14.31 11.40
N LEU A 131 16.27 -13.66 10.45
CA LEU A 131 15.98 -14.26 9.15
C LEU A 131 17.25 -14.25 8.29
N ASN A 132 17.64 -15.42 7.80
CA ASN A 132 18.72 -15.61 6.84
C ASN A 132 18.16 -16.20 5.54
N LEU A 133 18.50 -15.57 4.42
CA LEU A 133 18.23 -16.11 3.09
C LEU A 133 19.34 -17.07 2.66
N ASN A 134 18.96 -18.12 1.92
CA ASN A 134 19.89 -19.02 1.28
C ASN A 134 20.71 -18.26 0.21
N ASN A 135 21.98 -18.63 0.05
CA ASN A 135 22.88 -18.02 -0.91
C ASN A 135 22.78 -18.65 -2.31
N ASP A 136 22.10 -19.80 -2.45
CA ASP A 136 21.89 -20.45 -3.75
C ASP A 136 20.85 -19.69 -4.59
N THR A 137 21.35 -18.97 -5.59
CA THR A 137 20.55 -18.15 -6.50
C THR A 137 19.70 -18.97 -7.46
N ILE A 138 20.13 -20.19 -7.80
CA ILE A 138 19.38 -21.11 -8.67
C ILE A 138 18.17 -21.62 -7.90
N LEU A 139 18.38 -22.04 -6.66
CA LEU A 139 17.32 -22.45 -5.74
C LEU A 139 16.27 -21.34 -5.54
N ILE A 140 16.71 -20.12 -5.23
CA ILE A 140 15.82 -18.95 -5.11
C ILE A 140 15.05 -18.73 -6.41
N SER A 141 15.72 -18.75 -7.56
CA SER A 141 15.09 -18.53 -8.88
C SER A 141 13.99 -19.56 -9.15
N LYS A 142 14.22 -20.83 -8.84
CA LYS A 142 13.22 -21.91 -9.03
C LYS A 142 12.03 -21.68 -8.12
N ILE A 143 12.25 -21.36 -6.84
CA ILE A 143 11.16 -21.14 -5.87
C ILE A 143 10.33 -19.93 -6.24
N VAL A 144 10.94 -18.78 -6.58
CA VAL A 144 10.20 -17.60 -7.04
C VAL A 144 9.38 -17.91 -8.30
N SER A 145 9.93 -18.69 -9.24
CA SER A 145 9.20 -19.12 -10.44
C SER A 145 8.00 -20.02 -10.12
N ILE A 146 8.16 -20.97 -9.18
CA ILE A 146 7.07 -21.81 -8.68
C ILE A 146 5.97 -20.92 -8.07
N LEU A 147 6.34 -20.01 -7.17
CA LEU A 147 5.39 -19.10 -6.52
C LEU A 147 4.64 -18.26 -7.56
N ARG A 148 5.35 -17.66 -8.51
CA ARG A 148 4.79 -16.82 -9.58
C ARG A 148 3.78 -17.58 -10.44
N ASN A 149 4.08 -18.81 -10.83
CA ASN A 149 3.14 -19.58 -11.67
C ASN A 149 1.96 -20.11 -10.84
N SER A 150 2.18 -20.48 -9.58
CA SER A 150 1.12 -20.97 -8.70
C SER A 150 0.08 -19.94 -8.33
N ILE A 151 0.45 -18.66 -8.15
CA ILE A 151 -0.52 -17.60 -7.79
C ILE A 151 -1.54 -17.29 -8.89
N LEU A 152 -1.31 -17.73 -10.13
CA LEU A 152 -2.29 -17.60 -11.21
C LEU A 152 -3.55 -18.44 -10.93
N GLN A 153 -3.44 -19.41 -10.03
CA GLN A 153 -4.55 -20.28 -9.62
C GLN A 153 -5.16 -19.82 -8.31
N LYS A 154 -6.47 -19.54 -8.30
CA LYS A 154 -7.19 -19.37 -7.04
C LYS A 154 -7.32 -20.73 -6.33
N PRO A 155 -7.14 -20.82 -5.00
CA PRO A 155 -6.95 -19.72 -4.04
C PRO A 155 -5.49 -19.42 -3.65
N ASN A 156 -4.48 -19.82 -4.43
CA ASN A 156 -3.07 -19.73 -4.03
C ASN A 156 -2.60 -18.28 -3.78
N ASP A 157 -3.16 -17.33 -4.51
CA ASP A 157 -2.99 -15.89 -4.28
C ASP A 157 -3.33 -15.50 -2.83
N GLN A 158 -4.47 -15.96 -2.33
CA GLN A 158 -4.90 -15.74 -0.95
C GLN A 158 -4.01 -16.49 0.06
N TYR A 159 -3.58 -17.72 -0.23
CA TYR A 159 -2.68 -18.47 0.66
C TYR A 159 -1.32 -17.79 0.77
N LEU A 160 -0.77 -17.29 -0.34
CA LEU A 160 0.50 -16.58 -0.34
C LEU A 160 0.38 -15.23 0.39
N ALA A 161 -0.70 -14.48 0.17
CA ALA A 161 -0.98 -13.23 0.88
C ALA A 161 -1.09 -13.39 2.39
N ASN A 162 -1.51 -14.58 2.85
CA ASN A 162 -1.68 -14.89 4.27
C ASN A 162 -0.47 -15.60 4.88
N ASN A 163 0.65 -15.77 4.16
CA ASN A 163 1.87 -16.38 4.68
C ASN A 163 2.94 -15.30 4.97
N PRO A 164 3.13 -14.87 6.23
CA PRO A 164 4.07 -13.79 6.58
C PRO A 164 5.51 -14.07 6.18
N THR A 165 5.95 -15.33 6.30
CA THR A 165 7.30 -15.76 5.90
C THR A 165 7.50 -15.60 4.40
N ALA A 166 6.50 -15.97 3.60
CA ALA A 166 6.56 -15.81 2.15
C ALA A 166 6.68 -14.35 1.73
N LEU A 167 5.84 -13.50 2.30
CA LEU A 167 5.84 -12.07 2.01
C LEU A 167 7.21 -11.45 2.35
N LEU A 168 7.71 -11.72 3.56
CA LEU A 168 9.00 -11.19 3.98
C LEU A 168 10.15 -11.72 3.10
N ALA A 169 10.17 -13.02 2.78
CA ALA A 169 11.18 -13.60 1.90
C ALA A 169 11.20 -12.91 0.52
N LEU A 170 10.03 -12.74 -0.09
CA LEU A 170 9.89 -12.07 -1.40
C LEU A 170 10.33 -10.61 -1.33
N LEU A 171 9.97 -9.87 -0.26
CA LEU A 171 10.42 -8.50 -0.05
C LEU A 171 11.95 -8.43 0.09
N GLU A 172 12.57 -9.29 0.90
CA GLU A 172 14.02 -9.28 1.10
C GLU A 172 14.78 -9.60 -0.19
N ILE A 173 14.31 -10.59 -0.97
CA ILE A 173 14.92 -10.95 -2.25
C ILE A 173 14.83 -9.78 -3.23
N ALA A 174 13.65 -9.18 -3.42
CA ALA A 174 13.47 -8.04 -4.32
C ALA A 174 14.23 -6.80 -3.86
N HIS A 175 14.16 -6.47 -2.57
CA HIS A 175 14.87 -5.33 -2.00
C HIS A 175 16.38 -5.45 -2.18
N SER A 176 16.95 -6.62 -1.87
CA SER A 176 18.39 -6.87 -2.02
C SER A 176 18.84 -6.74 -3.48
N TYR A 177 18.10 -7.34 -4.40
CA TYR A 177 18.41 -7.25 -5.83
C TYR A 177 18.26 -5.83 -6.40
N LEU A 178 17.20 -5.12 -6.05
CA LEU A 178 16.97 -3.74 -6.50
C LEU A 178 17.97 -2.76 -5.90
N THR A 179 18.37 -2.95 -4.65
CA THR A 179 19.43 -2.16 -4.01
C THR A 179 20.75 -2.32 -4.78
N TYR A 180 21.09 -3.55 -5.17
CA TYR A 180 22.24 -3.81 -6.03
C TYR A 180 22.10 -3.09 -7.38
N ARG A 181 20.97 -3.22 -8.08
CA ARG A 181 20.74 -2.51 -9.37
C ARG A 181 20.80 -0.99 -9.24
N LYS A 182 20.24 -0.44 -8.17
CA LYS A 182 20.31 0.99 -7.87
C LYS A 182 21.77 1.43 -7.68
N SER A 183 22.58 0.63 -7.00
CA SER A 183 24.01 0.91 -6.80
C SER A 183 24.79 0.89 -8.13
N LEU A 184 24.43 0.01 -9.07
CA LEU A 184 25.00 0.01 -10.42
C LEU A 184 24.61 1.27 -11.20
N SER A 185 23.33 1.66 -11.11
CA SER A 185 22.79 2.82 -11.83
C SER A 185 23.35 4.14 -11.30
N SER A 186 23.53 4.27 -9.98
CA SER A 186 24.12 5.47 -9.37
C SER A 186 25.59 5.64 -9.79
N LYS A 187 26.34 4.52 -9.87
CA LYS A 187 27.74 4.54 -10.31
C LYS A 187 27.89 4.91 -11.78
N GLN A 188 26.92 4.54 -12.62
CA GLN A 188 26.95 4.89 -14.05
C GLN A 188 26.78 6.41 -14.29
N ASN A 189 26.13 7.12 -13.35
CA ASN A 189 25.97 8.58 -13.42
C ASN A 189 27.13 9.36 -12.76
N SER A 190 27.90 8.73 -11.86
CA SER A 190 29.10 9.34 -11.28
C SER A 190 30.34 8.95 -12.08
N PHE A 191 30.58 9.63 -13.20
CA PHE A 191 31.75 9.45 -14.06
C PHE A 191 33.02 10.07 -13.44
N ASP A 192 33.41 9.67 -12.23
CA ASP A 192 34.75 9.95 -11.73
C ASP A 192 35.68 8.75 -12.07
N PRO A 193 36.49 8.84 -13.14
CA PRO A 193 37.30 7.73 -13.62
C PRO A 193 38.36 7.27 -12.60
N ASN A 194 38.68 8.07 -11.58
CA ASN A 194 39.74 7.76 -10.62
C ASN A 194 39.24 7.06 -9.35
N THR A 195 37.92 7.03 -9.09
CA THR A 195 37.33 6.39 -7.89
C THR A 195 36.51 5.14 -8.21
N PHE A 196 36.34 4.78 -9.49
CA PHE A 196 35.57 3.61 -9.89
C PHE A 196 36.42 2.33 -9.87
N ASN A 197 36.47 1.65 -8.72
CA ASN A 197 36.82 0.23 -8.67
C ASN A 197 35.52 -0.60 -8.60
N PRO A 198 35.04 -1.19 -9.71
CA PRO A 198 33.82 -1.99 -9.71
C PRO A 198 33.91 -3.20 -8.76
N PHE A 199 35.13 -3.61 -8.42
CA PHE A 199 35.41 -4.79 -7.62
C PHE A 199 35.32 -4.56 -6.10
N ASP A 200 35.51 -3.35 -5.58
CA ASP A 200 35.44 -3.12 -4.11
C ASP A 200 34.02 -3.22 -3.54
N SER A 201 33.00 -3.13 -4.39
CA SER A 201 31.62 -3.46 -4.02
C SER A 201 31.28 -4.97 -4.11
N LEU A 202 32.23 -5.86 -4.41
CA LEU A 202 31.90 -7.29 -4.59
C LEU A 202 31.65 -8.06 -3.29
N ASN A 203 31.84 -7.46 -2.12
CA ASN A 203 31.34 -8.05 -0.87
C ASN A 203 29.80 -7.97 -0.76
N LEU A 204 29.09 -7.46 -1.77
CA LEU A 204 27.64 -7.57 -1.82
C LEU A 204 27.19 -9.04 -1.97
N HIS A 205 26.15 -9.38 -1.20
CA HIS A 205 25.53 -10.70 -1.11
C HIS A 205 25.44 -11.46 -2.46
N PRO A 206 25.58 -12.80 -2.48
CA PRO A 206 25.45 -13.66 -3.67
C PRO A 206 24.17 -13.45 -4.50
N ILE A 207 23.17 -12.78 -3.93
CA ILE A 207 21.94 -12.29 -4.57
C ILE A 207 22.20 -11.51 -5.88
N ASN A 208 23.39 -10.95 -6.09
CA ASN A 208 23.74 -10.24 -7.33
C ASN A 208 23.73 -11.11 -8.59
N GLN A 209 23.85 -12.44 -8.45
CA GLN A 209 23.81 -13.39 -9.57
C GLN A 209 22.40 -13.90 -9.88
N LEU A 210 21.37 -13.35 -9.23
CA LEU A 210 19.99 -13.70 -9.50
C LEU A 210 19.61 -13.41 -10.96
N ASN A 211 18.84 -14.33 -11.54
CA ASN A 211 18.26 -14.15 -12.87
C ASN A 211 17.46 -12.84 -12.90
N SER A 212 17.69 -12.02 -13.93
CA SER A 212 17.04 -10.71 -14.05
C SER A 212 15.52 -10.74 -14.03
N ASN A 213 14.91 -11.87 -14.37
CA ASN A 213 13.45 -12.02 -14.36
C ASN A 213 12.87 -12.14 -12.95
N ILE A 214 13.70 -12.36 -11.92
CA ILE A 214 13.23 -12.62 -10.55
C ILE A 214 12.50 -11.41 -9.98
N THR A 215 13.03 -10.20 -10.19
CA THR A 215 12.37 -8.98 -9.70
C THR A 215 11.05 -8.74 -10.40
N ARG A 216 10.99 -8.94 -11.72
CA ARG A 216 9.72 -8.93 -12.46
C ARG A 216 8.74 -9.93 -11.86
N TYR A 217 9.15 -11.17 -11.61
CA TYR A 217 8.28 -12.19 -11.03
C TYR A 217 7.80 -11.84 -9.62
N ILE A 218 8.65 -11.25 -8.79
CA ILE A 218 8.25 -10.80 -7.44
C ILE A 218 7.24 -9.66 -7.53
N ILE A 219 7.44 -8.69 -8.43
CA ILE A 219 6.50 -7.59 -8.63
C ILE A 219 5.17 -8.10 -9.22
N GLU A 220 5.22 -9.01 -10.19
CA GLU A 220 4.02 -9.70 -10.71
C GLU A 220 3.28 -10.44 -9.59
N ILE A 221 4.02 -11.07 -8.66
CA ILE A 221 3.41 -11.70 -7.48
C ILE A 221 2.67 -10.66 -6.65
N PHE A 222 3.33 -9.56 -6.30
CA PHE A 222 2.70 -8.47 -5.55
C PHE A 222 1.49 -7.87 -6.28
N SER A 223 1.55 -7.70 -7.60
CA SER A 223 0.42 -7.16 -8.37
C SER A 223 -0.84 -8.01 -8.26
N LYS A 224 -0.72 -9.33 -8.06
CA LYS A 224 -1.86 -10.24 -7.86
C LYS A 224 -2.30 -10.35 -6.40
N ILE A 225 -1.37 -10.38 -5.45
CA ILE A 225 -1.72 -10.61 -4.04
C ILE A 225 -2.07 -9.32 -3.27
N ILE A 226 -1.72 -8.13 -3.79
CA ILE A 226 -1.89 -6.85 -3.09
C ILE A 226 -3.34 -6.55 -2.66
N GLN A 227 -4.33 -7.08 -3.38
CA GLN A 227 -5.75 -6.94 -3.01
C GLN A 227 -6.13 -7.66 -1.72
N TYR A 228 -5.33 -8.65 -1.31
CA TYR A 228 -5.50 -9.42 -0.07
C TYR A 228 -4.65 -8.87 1.08
N LEU A 229 -3.65 -8.02 0.78
CA LEU A 229 -2.77 -7.42 1.79
C LEU A 229 -3.46 -6.23 2.47
N THR A 230 -3.41 -6.21 3.80
CA THR A 230 -3.79 -5.04 4.61
C THR A 230 -2.56 -4.20 4.91
N LEU A 231 -2.39 -3.08 4.21
CA LEU A 231 -1.25 -2.17 4.42
C LEU A 231 -1.49 -1.11 5.52
N GLN A 232 -2.71 -1.03 6.05
CA GLN A 232 -3.04 -0.19 7.19
C GLN A 232 -2.77 -0.95 8.49
N GLN A 233 -2.11 -0.27 9.44
CA GLN A 233 -2.22 -0.68 10.84
C GLN A 233 -3.72 -0.62 11.20
N PRO A 234 -4.25 -1.62 11.94
CA PRO A 234 -5.61 -1.52 12.45
C PRO A 234 -5.72 -0.18 13.18
N PRO A 235 -6.81 0.58 12.96
CA PRO A 235 -7.00 1.86 13.65
C PRO A 235 -6.81 1.60 15.16
N PRO A 236 -6.17 2.52 15.89
CA PRO A 236 -6.03 2.37 17.32
C PRO A 236 -7.41 2.09 17.92
N PRO A 237 -7.54 1.12 18.85
CA PRO A 237 -8.81 0.83 19.46
C PRO A 237 -9.43 2.14 19.96
N PRO A 238 -10.74 2.36 19.75
CA PRO A 238 -11.38 3.59 20.19
C PRO A 238 -11.00 3.81 21.65
N GLN A 239 -10.35 4.95 21.92
CA GLN A 239 -9.95 5.26 23.29
C GLN A 239 -11.21 5.15 24.16
N PRO A 240 -11.15 4.43 25.29
CA PRO A 240 -12.30 4.35 26.18
C PRO A 240 -12.78 5.77 26.47
N PRO A 241 -14.10 6.01 26.52
CA PRO A 241 -14.64 7.34 26.75
C PRO A 241 -13.94 7.91 27.98
N GLN A 242 -13.14 8.96 27.77
CA GLN A 242 -12.50 9.63 28.89
C GLN A 242 -13.62 10.03 29.84
N PRO A 243 -13.50 9.76 31.15
CA PRO A 243 -14.53 10.10 32.12
C PRO A 243 -14.88 11.56 31.89
N GLN A 244 -16.11 11.79 31.40
CA GLN A 244 -16.64 13.13 31.22
C GLN A 244 -16.50 13.79 32.58
N GLN A 245 -15.63 14.80 32.67
CA GLN A 245 -15.60 15.68 33.83
C GLN A 245 -17.03 16.20 33.97
N GLN A 246 -17.72 15.72 35.00
CA GLN A 246 -19.08 16.08 35.33
C GLN A 246 -19.13 17.60 35.42
N GLN A 247 -19.68 18.25 34.39
CA GLN A 247 -20.15 19.61 34.56
C GLN A 247 -21.36 19.55 35.49
N PRO A 248 -21.44 20.43 36.51
CA PRO A 248 -22.54 20.42 37.46
C PRO A 248 -23.87 20.63 36.72
N GLN A 249 -24.68 19.60 36.64
CA GLN A 249 -26.05 19.71 36.18
C GLN A 249 -26.85 20.45 37.26
N GLN A 250 -27.36 21.62 36.90
CA GLN A 250 -28.40 22.31 37.65
C GLN A 250 -29.63 21.40 37.72
N ASN A 251 -29.99 21.06 38.95
CA ASN A 251 -31.32 20.61 39.35
C ASN A 251 -32.38 21.58 38.78
N ASP A 252 -33.47 21.04 38.25
CA ASP A 252 -34.81 21.32 38.81
C ASP A 252 -35.89 20.46 38.13
N ASN A 253 -36.82 20.01 39.00
CA ASN A 253 -38.18 19.51 38.77
C ASN A 253 -38.41 18.04 38.38
N GLU A 254 -38.58 17.26 39.44
CA GLU A 254 -39.75 16.43 39.77
C GLU A 254 -40.91 16.42 38.75
N THR A 255 -41.37 15.24 38.33
CA THR A 255 -42.68 14.65 38.73
C THR A 255 -42.88 13.28 38.06
N LEU A 256 -42.74 12.25 38.89
CA LEU A 256 -43.57 11.05 39.07
C LEU A 256 -44.61 10.66 37.99
N MET A 257 -44.57 9.41 37.52
CA MET A 257 -45.69 8.44 37.43
C MET A 257 -45.23 7.16 36.68
N ASP A 258 -44.75 6.20 37.48
CA ASP A 258 -45.17 4.79 37.63
C ASP A 258 -45.73 3.93 36.47
N ILE A 259 -45.54 2.61 36.67
CA ILE A 259 -46.16 1.40 36.09
C ILE A 259 -45.35 0.62 35.03
N THR A 260 -44.37 -0.12 35.56
CA THR A 260 -44.14 -1.58 35.43
C THR A 260 -44.65 -2.34 34.20
N THR A 261 -43.73 -3.04 33.51
CA THR A 261 -43.88 -4.45 33.09
C THR A 261 -42.50 -5.08 32.78
N PRO A 262 -42.20 -6.33 33.22
CA PRO A 262 -40.86 -6.88 33.22
C PRO A 262 -40.55 -7.75 31.98
N PRO A 263 -39.35 -7.67 31.38
CA PRO A 263 -38.89 -8.64 30.40
C PRO A 263 -38.02 -9.76 31.03
N PRO A 264 -37.91 -10.94 30.38
CA PRO A 264 -37.41 -12.19 30.95
C PRO A 264 -35.88 -12.39 30.79
N PRO A 265 -35.29 -13.42 31.44
CA PRO A 265 -33.87 -13.46 31.75
C PRO A 265 -33.03 -13.91 30.56
N THR A 266 -31.97 -13.15 30.28
CA THR A 266 -30.91 -13.55 29.35
C THR A 266 -29.71 -14.07 30.12
N THR A 267 -29.29 -15.25 29.69
CA THR A 267 -28.22 -16.09 30.23
C THR A 267 -26.87 -15.40 30.24
N THR A 268 -26.25 -15.43 31.41
CA THR A 268 -24.91 -14.96 31.74
C THR A 268 -23.83 -15.76 31.01
N ALA A 269 -23.11 -15.10 30.10
CA ALA A 269 -21.83 -15.57 29.59
C ALA A 269 -20.71 -14.91 30.39
N THR A 270 -19.97 -15.71 31.13
CA THR A 270 -18.88 -15.33 32.02
C THR A 270 -17.65 -14.92 31.19
N THR A 271 -17.45 -13.63 30.96
CA THR A 271 -16.18 -13.08 30.49
C THR A 271 -15.32 -12.70 31.68
N THR A 272 -14.18 -13.37 31.81
CA THR A 272 -13.13 -13.14 32.79
C THR A 272 -12.44 -11.79 32.53
N THR A 273 -12.68 -10.84 33.42
CA THR A 273 -12.05 -9.52 33.47
C THR A 273 -10.63 -9.67 34.00
N THR A 274 -9.62 -9.56 33.14
CA THR A 274 -8.24 -9.39 33.57
C THR A 274 -8.03 -7.91 33.92
N THR A 275 -7.82 -7.63 35.20
CA THR A 275 -7.54 -6.30 35.76
C THR A 275 -6.28 -5.72 35.15
N ALA A 276 -6.43 -4.62 34.39
CA ALA A 276 -5.34 -3.82 33.87
C ALA A 276 -4.86 -2.83 34.94
N THR A 277 -3.66 -3.07 35.47
CA THR A 277 -2.93 -2.09 36.28
C THR A 277 -2.24 -1.08 35.35
N ASN A 278 -2.45 0.20 35.66
CA ASN A 278 -1.96 1.36 34.89
C ASN A 278 -0.44 1.55 35.04
N ASP A 279 0.35 0.98 34.13
CA ASP A 279 1.76 1.34 33.92
C ASP A 279 1.98 1.75 32.45
N ASN A 280 1.46 2.92 32.07
CA ASN A 280 1.38 3.33 30.66
C ASN A 280 2.59 4.13 30.16
N LYS A 281 3.71 4.17 30.91
CA LYS A 281 4.90 4.97 30.54
C LYS A 281 6.01 4.18 29.84
N ASN A 282 6.01 2.84 29.94
CA ASN A 282 7.07 2.00 29.35
C ASN A 282 6.73 1.45 27.94
N ASN A 283 5.56 1.73 27.39
CA ASN A 283 5.17 1.17 26.09
C ASN A 283 5.90 1.81 24.89
N ASN A 284 6.33 3.08 24.98
CA ASN A 284 6.97 3.76 23.85
C ASN A 284 8.41 3.29 23.59
N GLU A 285 9.21 3.02 24.63
CA GLU A 285 10.60 2.57 24.45
C GLU A 285 10.67 1.18 23.81
N ASN A 286 9.74 0.30 24.17
CA ASN A 286 9.64 -1.02 23.55
C ASN A 286 9.22 -0.96 22.08
N GLU A 287 8.37 0.00 21.68
CA GLU A 287 8.00 0.14 20.27
C GLU A 287 9.20 0.52 19.39
N ASP A 288 10.05 1.44 19.84
CA ASP A 288 11.19 1.89 19.04
C ASP A 288 12.28 0.82 18.98
N LEU A 289 12.48 0.06 20.06
CA LEU A 289 13.34 -1.12 20.05
C LEU A 289 12.84 -2.16 19.03
N VAL A 290 11.54 -2.48 19.08
CA VAL A 290 10.92 -3.43 18.14
C VAL A 290 11.00 -2.93 16.70
N LYS A 291 10.81 -1.63 16.45
CA LYS A 291 10.99 -1.03 15.10
C LYS A 291 12.43 -1.20 14.61
N SER A 292 13.44 -0.95 15.46
CA SER A 292 14.85 -1.06 15.08
C SER A 292 15.31 -2.50 14.80
N LEU A 293 14.82 -3.48 15.57
CA LEU A 293 15.15 -4.90 15.38
C LEU A 293 14.60 -5.43 14.06
N ASN A 294 13.38 -5.02 13.76
CA ASN A 294 12.68 -5.40 12.55
C ASN A 294 13.36 -4.91 11.27
N GLU A 295 14.03 -3.76 11.30
CA GLU A 295 14.81 -3.27 10.15
C GLU A 295 16.01 -4.15 9.82
N LYS A 296 16.54 -4.87 10.82
CA LYS A 296 17.64 -5.85 10.67
C LYS A 296 17.14 -7.28 10.43
N ASN A 297 15.83 -7.45 10.15
CA ASN A 297 15.17 -8.75 10.02
C ASN A 297 15.37 -9.64 11.27
N ILE A 298 15.33 -9.03 12.45
CA ILE A 298 15.40 -9.69 13.75
C ILE A 298 14.00 -9.69 14.37
N PHE A 299 13.55 -10.85 14.82
CA PHE A 299 12.21 -11.11 15.34
C PHE A 299 12.27 -11.70 16.74
N SER A 300 11.31 -11.37 17.59
CA SER A 300 11.20 -11.96 18.93
C SER A 300 10.60 -13.38 18.88
N LYS A 301 10.84 -14.19 19.91
CA LYS A 301 10.31 -15.57 20.03
C LYS A 301 8.79 -15.66 19.84
N ASP A 302 8.04 -14.67 20.32
CA ASP A 302 6.58 -14.63 20.17
C ASP A 302 6.13 -14.41 18.72
N GLN A 303 6.96 -13.76 17.89
CA GLN A 303 6.69 -13.52 16.48
C GLN A 303 6.98 -14.73 15.59
N VAL A 304 7.79 -15.69 16.04
CA VAL A 304 8.10 -16.93 15.32
C VAL A 304 7.34 -18.13 15.89
N ARG A 305 7.03 -19.10 15.04
CA ARG A 305 6.41 -20.38 15.39
C ARG A 305 7.34 -21.50 14.97
N GLU A 306 7.65 -22.39 15.91
CA GLU A 306 8.32 -23.65 15.61
C GLU A 306 7.34 -24.58 14.87
N MET A 307 7.81 -25.13 13.76
CA MET A 307 7.18 -26.21 13.02
C MET A 307 8.04 -27.46 13.14
N CYS A 308 7.39 -28.61 13.22
CA CYS A 308 8.05 -29.91 13.32
C CYS A 308 7.55 -30.81 12.19
N TYR A 309 8.48 -31.52 11.55
CA TYR A 309 8.16 -32.55 10.57
C TYR A 309 9.13 -33.72 10.71
N GLY A 310 8.66 -34.81 11.32
CA GLY A 310 9.54 -35.90 11.76
C GLY A 310 10.58 -35.36 12.76
N SER A 311 11.86 -35.54 12.45
CA SER A 311 12.98 -35.03 13.25
C SER A 311 13.40 -33.60 12.90
N ASN A 312 12.86 -33.02 11.81
CA ASN A 312 13.22 -31.69 11.37
C ASN A 312 12.40 -30.64 12.12
N LYS A 313 13.09 -29.67 12.71
CA LYS A 313 12.51 -28.47 13.32
C LYS A 313 12.95 -27.25 12.54
N PHE A 314 12.03 -26.32 12.33
CA PHE A 314 12.31 -25.03 11.73
C PHE A 314 11.31 -24.00 12.21
N TYR A 315 11.59 -22.72 11.99
CA TYR A 315 10.73 -21.63 12.42
C TYR A 315 10.12 -20.92 11.22
N VAL A 316 8.90 -20.43 11.42
CA VAL A 316 8.21 -19.55 10.47
C VAL A 316 7.69 -18.31 11.19
N LEU A 317 7.48 -17.23 10.47
CA LEU A 317 6.92 -16.01 11.02
C LEU A 317 5.39 -16.18 11.23
N LYS A 318 4.90 -15.90 12.44
CA LYS A 318 3.46 -15.91 12.79
C LYS A 318 2.72 -14.73 12.21
N LYS A 319 3.33 -13.55 12.26
CA LYS A 319 2.76 -12.27 11.83
C LYS A 319 3.87 -11.38 11.29
N LEU A 320 3.62 -10.70 10.17
CA LEU A 320 4.50 -9.67 9.64
C LEU A 320 3.93 -8.30 10.05
N PRO A 321 4.67 -7.50 10.84
CA PRO A 321 4.25 -6.14 11.16
C PRO A 321 3.93 -5.35 9.90
N VAL A 322 2.73 -4.75 9.88
CA VAL A 322 2.22 -4.04 8.69
C VAL A 322 3.14 -2.87 8.29
N SER A 323 3.76 -2.20 9.28
CA SER A 323 4.72 -1.13 9.03
C SER A 323 5.91 -1.59 8.19
N ILE A 324 6.46 -2.78 8.46
CA ILE A 324 7.58 -3.37 7.71
C ILE A 324 7.12 -3.71 6.29
N LEU A 325 6.00 -4.43 6.18
CA LEU A 325 5.42 -4.84 4.90
C LEU A 325 5.23 -3.63 3.99
N THR A 326 4.55 -2.60 4.49
CA THR A 326 4.26 -1.39 3.73
C THR A 326 5.54 -0.62 3.37
N LYS A 327 6.44 -0.37 4.33
CA LYS A 327 7.70 0.35 4.09
C LYS A 327 8.58 -0.34 3.04
N LYS A 328 8.81 -1.65 3.20
CA LYS A 328 9.63 -2.43 2.26
C LYS A 328 8.97 -2.56 0.89
N LEU A 329 7.66 -2.81 0.83
CA LEU A 329 6.94 -2.90 -0.45
C LEU A 329 7.00 -1.58 -1.22
N LEU A 330 6.72 -0.45 -0.56
CA LEU A 330 6.78 0.86 -1.20
C LEU A 330 8.20 1.21 -1.65
N SER A 331 9.22 0.87 -0.84
CA SER A 331 10.62 1.05 -1.22
C SER A 331 11.01 0.20 -2.44
N ILE A 332 10.54 -1.05 -2.51
CA ILE A 332 10.72 -1.92 -3.68
C ILE A 332 10.07 -1.29 -4.91
N LEU A 333 8.81 -0.87 -4.83
CA LEU A 333 8.11 -0.25 -5.96
C LEU A 333 8.77 1.05 -6.42
N GLU A 334 9.26 1.86 -5.47
CA GLU A 334 10.05 3.05 -5.77
C GLU A 334 11.36 2.67 -6.49
N MET A 335 12.12 1.70 -5.99
CA MET A 335 13.35 1.27 -6.68
C MET A 335 13.05 0.67 -8.07
N SER A 336 12.01 -0.16 -8.19
CA SER A 336 11.61 -0.83 -9.43
C SER A 336 11.20 0.15 -10.52
N ILE A 337 10.49 1.24 -10.18
CA ILE A 337 10.05 2.21 -11.19
C ILE A 337 11.23 3.01 -11.80
N TYR A 338 12.36 3.10 -11.09
CA TYR A 338 13.60 3.71 -11.59
C TYR A 338 14.58 2.70 -12.18
N CYS A 339 14.62 1.48 -11.66
CA CYS A 339 15.62 0.46 -11.99
C CYS A 339 15.00 -0.74 -12.72
N PHE A 340 14.02 -0.55 -13.61
CA PHE A 340 13.45 -1.65 -14.40
C PHE A 340 14.38 -2.10 -15.53
N LYS A 341 14.29 -3.35 -15.96
CA LYS A 341 15.09 -3.93 -17.06
C LYS A 341 14.36 -3.87 -18.40
N ASP A 342 13.06 -4.14 -18.36
CA ASP A 342 12.21 -4.20 -19.53
C ASP A 342 10.81 -3.62 -19.21
N ASP A 343 10.04 -3.37 -20.27
CA ASP A 343 8.70 -2.81 -20.17
C ASP A 343 7.74 -3.73 -19.40
N SER A 344 8.00 -5.05 -19.33
CA SER A 344 7.15 -5.98 -18.58
C SER A 344 7.35 -5.84 -17.08
N GLU A 345 8.60 -5.67 -16.61
CA GLU A 345 8.91 -5.35 -15.21
C GLU A 345 8.31 -4.01 -14.81
N LEU A 346 8.46 -2.99 -15.66
CA LEU A 346 7.86 -1.68 -15.44
C LEU A 346 6.33 -1.76 -15.39
N LEU A 347 5.71 -2.47 -16.33
CA LEU A 347 4.26 -2.64 -16.38
C LEU A 347 3.74 -3.30 -15.09
N ALA A 348 4.36 -4.38 -14.64
CA ALA A 348 3.99 -5.05 -13.37
C ALA A 348 4.14 -4.10 -12.17
N CYS A 349 5.17 -3.25 -12.15
CA CYS A 349 5.38 -2.26 -11.10
C CYS A 349 4.26 -1.23 -11.09
N VAL A 350 3.92 -0.66 -12.25
CA VAL A 350 2.87 0.34 -12.40
C VAL A 350 1.49 -0.26 -12.10
N GLU A 351 1.21 -1.50 -12.51
CA GLU A 351 0.00 -2.23 -12.11
C GLU A 351 -0.12 -2.36 -10.59
N THR A 352 0.97 -2.74 -9.92
CA THR A 352 0.99 -2.87 -8.46
C THR A 352 0.68 -1.54 -7.78
N ILE A 353 1.28 -0.44 -8.25
CA ILE A 353 1.01 0.91 -7.74
C ILE A 353 -0.46 1.30 -7.97
N ASP A 354 -1.02 1.03 -9.15
CA ASP A 354 -2.43 1.29 -9.46
C ASP A 354 -3.37 0.54 -8.52
N TYR A 355 -3.10 -0.74 -8.24
CA TYR A 355 -3.88 -1.52 -7.28
C TYR A 355 -3.82 -0.95 -5.86
N ILE A 356 -2.63 -0.51 -5.40
CA ILE A 356 -2.46 0.16 -4.10
C ILE A 356 -3.30 1.44 -4.06
N CYS A 357 -3.27 2.26 -5.11
CA CYS A 357 -4.05 3.50 -5.19
C CYS A 357 -5.56 3.25 -5.17
N LYS A 358 -6.03 2.21 -5.87
CA LYS A 358 -7.45 1.86 -5.96
C LYS A 358 -8.01 1.36 -4.62
N SER A 359 -7.23 0.54 -3.91
CA SER A 359 -7.66 -0.08 -2.65
C SER A 359 -7.89 0.97 -1.56
N LYS A 360 -9.15 1.18 -1.17
CA LYS A 360 -9.50 2.12 -0.07
C LYS A 360 -8.73 1.82 1.22
N ARG A 361 -8.45 0.54 1.49
CA ARG A 361 -7.70 0.06 2.67
C ARG A 361 -6.21 0.40 2.62
N ASN A 362 -5.65 0.66 1.45
CA ASN A 362 -4.21 0.95 1.30
C ASN A 362 -3.95 2.44 1.07
N ARG A 363 -4.99 3.23 0.77
CA ARG A 363 -4.86 4.67 0.49
C ARG A 363 -4.22 5.46 1.62
N TYR A 364 -4.56 5.18 2.88
CA TYR A 364 -3.97 5.89 4.01
C TYR A 364 -2.46 5.66 4.09
N ALA A 365 -2.03 4.40 3.95
CA ALA A 365 -0.62 4.04 4.02
C ALA A 365 0.18 4.65 2.86
N LEU A 366 -0.40 4.66 1.65
CA LEU A 366 0.19 5.35 0.50
C LEU A 366 0.25 6.87 0.72
N ASP A 367 -0.83 7.45 1.27
CA ASP A 367 -0.88 8.88 1.54
C ASP A 367 0.17 9.27 2.58
N GLU A 368 0.23 8.56 3.71
CA GLU A 368 1.08 8.90 4.85
C GLU A 368 2.57 8.67 4.57
N LEU A 369 2.95 7.56 3.92
CA LEU A 369 4.35 7.21 3.70
C LEU A 369 4.94 7.78 2.41
N VAL A 370 4.13 8.01 1.37
CA VAL A 370 4.63 8.43 0.06
C VAL A 370 4.19 9.84 -0.30
N MET A 371 2.90 10.13 -0.17
CA MET A 371 2.35 11.39 -0.71
C MET A 371 2.53 12.57 0.23
N LYS A 372 2.33 12.35 1.53
CA LYS A 372 2.40 13.37 2.58
C LYS A 372 3.77 14.02 2.65
N PRO A 373 4.89 13.28 2.60
CA PRO A 373 6.21 13.90 2.49
C PRO A 373 6.36 14.81 1.28
N ILE A 374 5.62 14.60 0.19
CA ILE A 374 5.67 15.42 -1.02
C ILE A 374 4.78 16.66 -0.86
N TYR A 375 3.50 16.50 -0.48
CA TYR A 375 2.58 17.62 -0.42
C TYR A 375 2.78 18.51 0.81
N ASP A 376 3.28 18.00 1.95
CA ASP A 376 3.59 18.83 3.13
C ASP A 376 4.78 19.75 2.88
N GLN A 377 5.69 19.36 1.99
CA GLN A 377 6.76 20.24 1.54
C GLN A 377 6.25 21.35 0.62
N PHE A 378 5.20 21.07 -0.16
CA PHE A 378 4.66 21.94 -1.21
C PHE A 378 3.57 22.89 -0.73
N ILE A 379 2.68 22.42 0.14
CA ILE A 379 1.48 23.10 0.60
C ILE A 379 1.62 23.39 2.10
N ILE A 380 1.76 24.67 2.44
CA ILE A 380 1.66 25.11 3.83
C ILE A 380 0.20 25.44 4.10
N SER A 381 -0.41 24.71 5.04
CA SER A 381 -1.71 25.10 5.59
C SER A 381 -1.53 26.41 6.37
N ASN A 382 -2.24 27.46 5.97
CA ASN A 382 -2.29 28.71 6.73
C ASN A 382 -3.22 28.53 7.92
N ASN A 383 -2.87 27.62 8.82
CA ASN A 383 -3.46 27.60 10.15
C ASN A 383 -2.78 28.73 10.93
N SER A 384 -3.14 29.98 10.59
CA SER A 384 -2.96 31.04 11.57
C SER A 384 -3.69 30.56 12.83
N PRO A 385 -3.06 30.55 14.01
CA PRO A 385 -3.80 30.34 15.24
C PRO A 385 -5.01 31.29 15.21
N PRO A 386 -6.20 30.83 15.64
CA PRO A 386 -7.34 31.72 15.75
C PRO A 386 -6.86 32.96 16.51
N PRO A 387 -7.16 34.18 16.03
CA PRO A 387 -6.75 35.39 16.74
C PRO A 387 -7.19 35.23 18.21
N PRO A 388 -6.32 35.57 19.19
CA PRO A 388 -6.68 35.44 20.59
C PRO A 388 -8.01 36.15 20.76
N THR A 389 -9.03 35.40 21.22
CA THR A 389 -10.32 35.96 21.59
C THR A 389 -10.04 36.98 22.68
N SER A 390 -9.96 38.24 22.27
CA SER A 390 -9.83 39.38 23.15
C SER A 390 -11.03 39.32 24.08
N SER A 391 -10.79 38.86 25.31
CA SER A 391 -11.72 39.01 26.41
C SER A 391 -11.98 40.50 26.54
N SER A 392 -13.19 40.89 26.16
CA SER A 392 -13.72 42.23 26.25
C SER A 392 -13.63 42.72 27.68
N THR A 393 -12.57 43.47 28.01
CA THR A 393 -12.62 44.41 29.12
C THR A 393 -13.01 45.75 28.52
N SER A 394 -14.29 46.06 28.67
CA SER A 394 -14.89 47.33 28.34
C SER A 394 -14.11 48.47 28.99
N ASN A 395 -13.61 49.41 28.19
CA ASN A 395 -13.45 50.80 28.61
C ASN A 395 -13.75 51.69 27.42
N ALA A 396 -14.98 52.18 27.44
CA ALA A 396 -15.49 53.22 26.57
C ALA A 396 -14.88 54.56 27.00
N VAL A 397 -14.13 55.22 26.11
CA VAL A 397 -14.07 56.68 26.09
C VAL A 397 -14.00 57.13 24.64
N SER A 398 -15.09 57.78 24.27
CA SER A 398 -15.41 58.51 23.05
C SER A 398 -14.40 59.60 22.71
N SER A 399 -14.20 59.89 21.41
CA SER A 399 -14.19 61.25 20.81
C SER A 399 -13.71 61.26 19.34
N PRO A 400 -14.05 62.30 18.54
CA PRO A 400 -14.66 62.09 17.22
C PRO A 400 -13.86 62.56 15.98
N LEU A 401 -14.46 62.24 14.84
CA LEU A 401 -14.23 62.61 13.43
C LEU A 401 -13.34 63.84 13.13
N PRO A 402 -12.63 63.75 12.00
CA PRO A 402 -12.80 64.74 10.93
C PRO A 402 -13.13 64.09 9.57
N GLN A 403 -14.25 64.53 8.99
CA GLN A 403 -14.60 64.36 7.58
C GLN A 403 -13.64 65.19 6.73
N THR A 404 -13.12 64.61 5.64
CA THR A 404 -12.72 65.39 4.47
C THR A 404 -13.14 64.67 3.19
N SER A 405 -13.84 65.45 2.39
CA SER A 405 -14.50 65.14 1.13
C SER A 405 -13.75 65.83 0.00
N SER A 406 -13.48 65.12 -1.10
CA SER A 406 -13.27 65.67 -2.46
C SER A 406 -13.05 64.49 -3.41
N SER A 407 -13.96 64.05 -4.28
CA SER A 407 -14.62 64.68 -5.44
C SER A 407 -13.72 64.85 -6.67
N SER A 408 -14.26 64.41 -7.82
CA SER A 408 -13.90 64.71 -9.23
C SER A 408 -12.61 64.05 -9.77
N SER A 409 -12.49 63.58 -11.02
CA SER A 409 -13.29 63.80 -12.23
C SER A 409 -12.83 62.83 -13.35
N SER A 410 -13.82 62.20 -13.99
CA SER A 410 -13.96 61.96 -15.45
C SER A 410 -12.76 62.13 -16.41
N SER A 411 -12.56 61.15 -17.29
CA SER A 411 -12.47 61.39 -18.74
C SER A 411 -12.87 60.14 -19.55
N ASN A 412 -13.98 60.31 -20.28
CA ASN A 412 -14.45 59.45 -21.36
C ASN A 412 -13.53 59.60 -22.57
N VAL A 413 -13.18 58.49 -23.22
CA VAL A 413 -12.87 58.47 -24.66
C VAL A 413 -13.70 57.37 -25.32
N THR A 414 -14.44 57.82 -26.31
CA THR A 414 -15.55 57.15 -26.98
C THR A 414 -15.12 56.71 -28.37
N SER A 415 -15.82 55.69 -28.89
CA SER A 415 -16.14 55.37 -30.31
C SER A 415 -15.09 54.64 -31.17
N PRO A 416 -15.48 53.97 -32.30
CA PRO A 416 -16.78 53.41 -32.70
C PRO A 416 -16.69 51.99 -33.37
N PRO A 417 -17.82 51.38 -33.81
CA PRO A 417 -17.97 49.95 -34.18
C PRO A 417 -18.07 49.69 -35.69
N PHE A 418 -18.02 48.42 -36.14
CA PHE A 418 -18.59 47.92 -37.41
C PHE A 418 -18.51 46.36 -37.50
N PRO A 419 -19.23 45.66 -38.42
CA PRO A 419 -20.45 44.95 -38.07
C PRO A 419 -20.43 43.42 -38.31
N THR A 420 -21.49 42.82 -37.78
CA THR A 420 -22.07 41.49 -37.97
C THR A 420 -22.10 40.92 -39.40
N THR A 421 -21.79 39.63 -39.50
CA THR A 421 -22.33 38.71 -40.52
C THR A 421 -22.98 37.51 -39.84
N THR A 422 -24.27 37.39 -40.08
CA THR A 422 -25.22 36.34 -39.72
C THR A 422 -25.05 35.11 -40.62
N THR A 423 -25.14 33.91 -40.06
CA THR A 423 -25.60 32.74 -40.85
C THR A 423 -26.38 31.78 -39.96
N THR A 424 -27.67 31.73 -40.27
CA THR A 424 -28.74 30.77 -39.97
C THR A 424 -28.27 29.31 -40.25
N THR A 425 -28.77 28.22 -39.66
CA THR A 425 -30.17 27.74 -39.76
C THR A 425 -30.38 26.43 -38.94
N THR A 426 -31.64 26.25 -38.50
CA THR A 426 -32.44 25.00 -38.38
C THR A 426 -32.21 23.95 -37.26
N THR A 427 -32.98 24.13 -36.17
CA THR A 427 -34.10 23.27 -35.68
C THR A 427 -34.07 21.74 -35.84
N THR A 428 -34.13 21.03 -34.70
CA THR A 428 -34.95 19.81 -34.52
C THR A 428 -35.44 19.61 -33.07
N THR A 429 -36.64 20.12 -32.86
CA THR A 429 -37.83 19.75 -32.07
C THR A 429 -37.89 18.43 -31.25
N ASN A 430 -38.47 18.58 -30.04
CA ASN A 430 -39.35 17.69 -29.24
C ASN A 430 -38.84 16.38 -28.59
N ASN A 431 -38.97 16.30 -27.26
CA ASN A 431 -40.06 15.54 -26.64
C ASN A 431 -40.28 15.93 -25.16
N ASN A 432 -41.55 16.18 -24.84
CA ASN A 432 -42.11 16.39 -23.51
C ASN A 432 -42.09 15.10 -22.69
N GLU A 433 -41.61 15.16 -21.45
CA GLU A 433 -42.16 14.34 -20.36
C GLU A 433 -42.56 15.26 -19.21
N THR A 434 -43.87 15.30 -19.01
CA THR A 434 -44.59 16.06 -18.00
C THR A 434 -45.07 15.07 -16.93
N LEU A 435 -45.23 15.58 -15.69
CA LEU A 435 -45.99 15.02 -14.56
C LEU A 435 -45.16 14.08 -13.65
N GLN A 436 -45.20 14.12 -12.32
CA GLN A 436 -45.91 14.95 -11.35
C GLN A 436 -45.43 14.56 -9.93
N SER A 437 -45.34 15.56 -9.06
CA SER A 437 -45.86 15.53 -7.68
C SER A 437 -45.01 15.14 -6.46
N THR A 438 -45.29 15.95 -5.43
CA THR A 438 -45.13 15.81 -3.97
C THR A 438 -43.76 16.10 -3.33
N SER A 439 -43.60 17.41 -3.14
CA SER A 439 -42.97 18.11 -2.02
C SER A 439 -43.10 17.46 -0.64
N THR A 440 -41.97 17.30 0.04
CA THR A 440 -41.84 17.52 1.49
C THR A 440 -40.69 18.50 1.71
N PRO A 441 -40.87 19.59 2.49
CA PRO A 441 -39.86 20.63 2.65
C PRO A 441 -38.71 20.09 3.52
N PRO A 442 -37.46 20.03 3.01
CA PRO A 442 -36.33 19.65 3.82
C PRO A 442 -35.99 20.78 4.80
N THR A 443 -36.02 20.46 6.09
CA THR A 443 -35.48 21.26 7.18
C THR A 443 -34.08 21.75 6.82
N PHE A 444 -33.93 23.06 6.64
CA PHE A 444 -32.65 23.70 6.38
C PHE A 444 -31.72 23.47 7.59
N GLN A 445 -30.88 22.44 7.51
CA GLN A 445 -29.69 22.38 8.33
C GLN A 445 -28.80 23.55 7.89
N THR A 446 -28.63 24.50 8.80
CA THR A 446 -27.69 25.61 8.69
C THR A 446 -26.34 25.05 8.25
N LEU A 447 -26.00 25.30 6.98
CA LEU A 447 -24.69 25.00 6.38
C LEU A 447 -23.64 25.64 7.28
N THR A 448 -22.97 24.81 8.08
CA THR A 448 -21.78 25.21 8.83
C THR A 448 -20.82 25.80 7.81
N SER A 449 -20.48 27.08 7.99
CA SER A 449 -19.55 27.81 7.13
C SER A 449 -18.29 26.96 6.98
N SER A 450 -18.12 26.34 5.82
CA SER A 450 -16.95 25.51 5.53
C SER A 450 -15.75 26.44 5.61
N VAL A 451 -14.93 26.25 6.64
CA VAL A 451 -13.66 26.95 6.80
C VAL A 451 -12.90 26.80 5.48
N ILE A 452 -12.79 27.88 4.72
CA ILE A 452 -12.05 27.87 3.46
C ILE A 452 -10.59 27.71 3.85
N GLU A 453 -10.06 26.48 3.74
CA GLU A 453 -8.64 26.23 3.93
C GLU A 453 -7.87 27.05 2.88
N THR A 454 -7.17 28.08 3.34
CA THR A 454 -6.26 28.85 2.50
C THR A 454 -4.90 28.16 2.52
N PHE A 455 -4.36 27.91 1.33
CA PHE A 455 -3.07 27.24 1.15
C PHE A 455 -2.06 28.22 0.60
N THR A 456 -0.85 28.23 1.16
CA THR A 456 0.29 28.88 0.52
C THR A 456 1.12 27.84 -0.21
N ILE A 457 1.20 27.99 -1.52
CA ILE A 457 1.95 27.09 -2.41
C ILE A 457 3.40 27.57 -2.47
N LYS A 458 4.34 26.72 -2.04
CA LYS A 458 5.78 27.00 -2.22
C LYS A 458 6.16 26.89 -3.69
N ASN A 459 7.27 27.52 -4.07
CA ASN A 459 7.78 27.42 -5.44
C ASN A 459 8.01 25.93 -5.82
N PRO A 460 7.28 25.38 -6.81
CA PRO A 460 7.33 23.95 -7.14
C PRO A 460 8.72 23.50 -7.56
N LYS A 461 9.49 24.37 -8.25
CA LYS A 461 10.85 24.03 -8.70
C LYS A 461 11.74 23.65 -7.52
N LYS A 462 11.72 24.46 -6.45
CA LYS A 462 12.54 24.22 -5.25
C LYS A 462 12.15 22.97 -4.46
N VAL A 463 10.88 22.55 -4.55
CA VAL A 463 10.37 21.38 -3.82
C VAL A 463 10.68 20.10 -4.60
N PHE A 464 10.42 20.08 -5.90
CA PHE A 464 10.58 18.89 -6.72
C PHE A 464 12.03 18.63 -7.18
N GLU A 465 12.92 19.64 -7.16
CA GLU A 465 14.35 19.45 -7.48
C GLU A 465 15.11 18.64 -6.42
N LYS A 466 14.63 18.56 -5.18
CA LYS A 466 15.41 17.98 -4.08
C LYS A 466 15.55 16.46 -4.16
N HIS A 467 14.47 15.75 -4.51
CA HIS A 467 14.49 14.28 -4.62
C HIS A 467 13.50 13.79 -5.69
N PRO A 468 13.94 12.90 -6.61
CA PRO A 468 13.01 12.23 -7.52
C PRO A 468 12.01 11.43 -6.68
N ASN A 469 10.73 11.67 -6.89
CA ASN A 469 9.65 11.05 -6.11
C ASN A 469 8.71 10.25 -7.01
N LEU A 470 7.84 9.44 -6.42
CA LEU A 470 6.92 8.58 -7.17
C LEU A 470 6.07 9.37 -8.19
N ILE A 471 5.57 10.56 -7.82
CA ILE A 471 4.77 11.40 -8.72
C ILE A 471 5.61 11.83 -9.93
N SER A 472 6.86 12.26 -9.71
CA SER A 472 7.81 12.58 -10.79
C SER A 472 7.88 11.50 -11.84
N ARG A 473 8.13 10.28 -11.36
CA ARG A 473 8.36 9.16 -12.26
C ARG A 473 7.08 8.80 -13.00
N VAL A 474 5.93 8.79 -12.32
CA VAL A 474 4.64 8.53 -12.97
C VAL A 474 4.30 9.60 -14.02
N VAL A 475 4.65 10.87 -13.78
CA VAL A 475 4.48 11.94 -14.78
C VAL A 475 5.39 11.72 -16.00
N GLU A 476 6.64 11.33 -15.78
CA GLU A 476 7.57 11.02 -16.87
C GLU A 476 7.08 9.84 -17.72
N LEU A 477 6.51 8.81 -17.08
CA LEU A 477 5.94 7.64 -17.75
C LEU A 477 4.73 7.96 -18.64
N LEU A 478 4.14 9.15 -18.54
CA LEU A 478 3.15 9.62 -19.52
C LEU A 478 3.72 9.80 -20.93
N SER A 479 5.04 9.98 -21.05
CA SER A 479 5.75 10.06 -22.33
C SER A 479 6.25 8.70 -22.83
N HIS A 480 6.04 7.61 -22.08
CA HIS A 480 6.56 6.29 -22.40
C HIS A 480 5.98 5.77 -23.72
N SER A 481 6.76 5.06 -24.54
CA SER A 481 6.30 4.54 -25.86
C SER A 481 5.19 3.50 -25.72
N HIS A 482 5.22 2.71 -24.65
CA HIS A 482 4.24 1.66 -24.37
C HIS A 482 2.90 2.22 -23.86
N GLN A 483 1.84 2.09 -24.67
CA GLN A 483 0.50 2.64 -24.40
C GLN A 483 -0.12 2.16 -23.08
N SER A 484 0.01 0.88 -22.72
CA SER A 484 -0.48 0.36 -21.44
C SER A 484 0.17 1.02 -20.22
N ILE A 485 1.48 1.34 -20.30
CA ILE A 485 2.21 2.06 -19.24
C ILE A 485 1.69 3.50 -19.14
N GLN A 486 1.49 4.19 -20.28
CA GLN A 486 0.88 5.53 -20.30
C GLN A 486 -0.51 5.51 -19.65
N LEU A 487 -1.36 4.56 -20.05
CA LEU A 487 -2.74 4.45 -19.56
C LEU A 487 -2.78 4.23 -18.03
N LEU A 488 -1.99 3.29 -17.52
CA LEU A 488 -1.90 3.04 -16.09
C LEU A 488 -1.31 4.23 -15.32
N SER A 489 -0.32 4.92 -15.89
CA SER A 489 0.27 6.12 -15.28
C SER A 489 -0.77 7.24 -15.12
N ILE A 490 -1.59 7.50 -16.15
CA ILE A 490 -2.71 8.45 -16.07
C ILE A 490 -3.73 7.97 -15.02
N GLN A 491 -4.00 6.67 -14.96
CA GLN A 491 -4.96 6.11 -14.01
C GLN A 491 -4.51 6.26 -12.56
N ILE A 492 -3.22 6.07 -12.27
CA ILE A 492 -2.62 6.34 -10.96
C ILE A 492 -2.80 7.82 -10.61
N LEU A 493 -2.38 8.75 -11.47
CA LEU A 493 -2.56 10.20 -11.24
C LEU A 493 -4.04 10.60 -11.09
N SER A 494 -4.92 9.97 -11.85
CA SER A 494 -6.37 10.16 -11.77
C SER A 494 -6.94 9.65 -10.44
N THR A 495 -6.39 8.57 -9.89
CA THR A 495 -6.80 8.02 -8.59
C THR A 495 -6.25 8.87 -7.44
N LEU A 496 -5.00 9.31 -7.52
CA LEU A 496 -4.38 10.19 -6.52
C LEU A 496 -5.02 11.59 -6.51
N SER A 497 -5.36 12.16 -7.67
CA SER A 497 -6.08 13.44 -7.75
C SER A 497 -7.50 13.37 -7.16
N LYS A 498 -8.08 12.17 -7.02
CA LYS A 498 -9.39 11.96 -6.36
C LYS A 498 -9.28 11.81 -4.85
N SER A 499 -8.12 11.45 -4.30
CA SER A 499 -8.01 11.13 -2.87
C SER A 499 -8.00 12.37 -1.97
N SER A 500 -7.35 13.46 -2.38
CA SER A 500 -7.38 14.71 -1.61
C SER A 500 -7.21 15.96 -2.49
N GLN A 501 -7.65 17.10 -1.98
CA GLN A 501 -7.44 18.40 -2.63
C GLN A 501 -5.95 18.74 -2.69
N LYS A 502 -5.21 18.53 -1.59
CA LYS A 502 -3.75 18.73 -1.51
C LYS A 502 -3.01 17.96 -2.60
N LEU A 503 -3.36 16.69 -2.81
CA LEU A 503 -2.79 15.87 -3.88
C LEU A 503 -3.16 16.40 -5.27
N ARG A 504 -4.40 16.81 -5.47
CA ARG A 504 -4.85 17.36 -6.76
C ARG A 504 -4.09 18.64 -7.12
N ILE A 505 -3.83 19.52 -6.15
CA ILE A 505 -3.02 20.72 -6.33
C ILE A 505 -1.56 20.35 -6.59
N THR A 506 -0.97 19.49 -5.75
CA THR A 506 0.43 19.05 -5.87
C THR A 506 0.72 18.39 -7.21
N ILE A 507 -0.15 17.48 -7.66
CA ILE A 507 -0.03 16.79 -8.95
C ILE A 507 -0.08 17.80 -10.09
N CYS A 508 -1.05 18.72 -10.10
CA CYS A 508 -1.17 19.72 -11.17
C CYS A 508 0.06 20.61 -11.29
N HIS A 509 0.72 20.90 -10.16
CA HIS A 509 1.92 21.73 -10.12
C HIS A 509 3.21 20.98 -10.46
N TYR A 510 3.12 19.69 -10.77
CA TYR A 510 4.29 18.91 -11.15
C TYR A 510 4.83 19.35 -12.52
N PRO A 511 6.14 19.69 -12.64
CA PRO A 511 6.72 20.13 -13.90
C PRO A 511 6.48 19.14 -15.04
N GLY A 512 5.98 19.65 -16.17
CA GLY A 512 5.74 18.86 -17.38
C GLY A 512 4.43 18.08 -17.40
N LEU A 513 3.69 17.90 -16.29
CA LEU A 513 2.44 17.12 -16.29
C LEU A 513 1.44 17.67 -17.32
N VAL A 514 1.13 18.96 -17.23
CA VAL A 514 0.11 19.60 -18.09
C VAL A 514 0.49 19.46 -19.56
N ARG A 515 1.78 19.64 -19.89
CA ARG A 515 2.30 19.44 -21.25
C ARG A 515 2.10 18.01 -21.73
N HIS A 516 2.43 17.01 -20.91
CA HIS A 516 2.21 15.61 -21.27
C HIS A 516 0.73 15.31 -21.50
N LEU A 517 -0.16 15.77 -20.62
CA LEU A 517 -1.61 15.56 -20.80
C LEU A 517 -2.13 16.20 -22.08
N ILE A 518 -1.69 17.41 -22.41
CA ILE A 518 -2.09 18.09 -23.64
C ILE A 518 -1.56 17.35 -24.87
N ASN A 519 -0.30 16.89 -24.85
CA ASN A 519 0.24 16.10 -25.95
C ASN A 519 -0.58 14.83 -26.17
N LEU A 520 -1.00 14.14 -25.10
CA LEU A 520 -1.87 12.96 -25.19
C LEU A 520 -3.27 13.28 -25.74
N LEU A 521 -3.77 14.51 -25.57
CA LEU A 521 -5.01 14.96 -26.20
C LEU A 521 -4.88 15.19 -27.70
N THR A 522 -3.68 15.46 -28.21
CA THR A 522 -3.44 15.63 -29.65
C THR A 522 -3.35 14.30 -30.42
N HIS A 523 -3.31 13.17 -29.72
CA HIS A 523 -3.27 11.85 -30.35
C HIS A 523 -4.59 11.59 -31.11
N LYS A 524 -4.48 10.97 -32.29
CA LYS A 524 -5.67 10.55 -33.06
C LYS A 524 -6.52 9.58 -32.23
N PRO A 525 -7.83 9.81 -32.08
CA PRO A 525 -8.71 9.03 -31.20
C PRO A 525 -9.08 7.67 -31.81
N THR A 526 -8.09 6.81 -32.01
CA THR A 526 -8.27 5.45 -32.56
C THR A 526 -7.60 4.41 -31.67
N GLY A 527 -8.24 3.25 -31.46
CA GLY A 527 -7.71 2.16 -30.63
C GLY A 527 -7.45 2.58 -29.18
N GLU A 528 -6.33 2.13 -28.61
CA GLU A 528 -5.94 2.44 -27.22
C GLU A 528 -5.71 3.94 -26.96
N ASN A 529 -5.31 4.71 -28.00
CA ASN A 529 -5.13 6.16 -27.89
C ASN A 529 -6.45 6.89 -27.56
N ALA A 530 -7.60 6.34 -27.96
CA ALA A 530 -8.90 6.91 -27.61
C ALA A 530 -9.15 6.86 -26.08
N GLU A 531 -8.79 5.75 -25.43
CA GLU A 531 -8.92 5.63 -23.98
C GLU A 531 -7.86 6.48 -23.25
N ILE A 532 -6.63 6.54 -23.76
CA ILE A 532 -5.56 7.40 -23.21
C ILE A 532 -5.97 8.88 -23.25
N SER A 533 -6.40 9.38 -24.41
CA SER A 533 -6.87 10.77 -24.57
C SER A 533 -8.08 11.08 -23.69
N LYS A 534 -9.05 10.16 -23.59
CA LYS A 534 -10.21 10.29 -22.69
C LYS A 534 -9.80 10.41 -21.23
N ARG A 535 -8.85 9.58 -20.78
CA ARG A 535 -8.33 9.61 -19.41
C ARG A 535 -7.52 10.88 -19.14
N ALA A 536 -6.74 11.34 -20.11
CA ALA A 536 -6.02 12.61 -20.05
C ALA A 536 -6.98 13.79 -19.93
N ALA A 537 -8.03 13.84 -20.75
CA ALA A 537 -9.07 14.87 -20.68
C ALA A 537 -9.78 14.87 -19.32
N SER A 538 -10.17 13.68 -18.83
CA SER A 538 -10.80 13.52 -17.52
C SER A 538 -9.91 13.97 -16.37
N LEU A 539 -8.61 13.67 -16.43
CA LEU A 539 -7.64 14.12 -15.45
C LEU A 539 -7.48 15.65 -15.50
N LEU A 540 -7.27 16.23 -16.68
CA LEU A 540 -7.15 17.68 -16.85
C LEU A 540 -8.39 18.43 -16.36
N SER A 541 -9.59 17.93 -16.68
CA SER A 541 -10.86 18.43 -16.17
C SER A 541 -10.90 18.44 -14.64
N ARG A 542 -10.42 17.37 -14.00
CA ARG A 542 -10.38 17.28 -12.54
C ARG A 542 -9.37 18.26 -11.95
N LEU A 543 -8.17 18.36 -12.53
CA LEU A 543 -7.14 19.29 -12.06
C LEU A 543 -7.63 20.74 -12.16
N SER A 544 -8.33 21.10 -13.24
CA SER A 544 -8.90 22.44 -13.44
C SER A 544 -10.06 22.80 -12.50
N LYS A 545 -10.56 21.87 -11.68
CA LYS A 545 -11.61 22.19 -10.68
C LYS A 545 -11.05 23.00 -9.51
N GLU A 546 -9.74 22.94 -9.27
CA GLU A 546 -9.10 23.71 -8.21
C GLU A 546 -8.67 25.08 -8.74
N SER A 547 -9.15 26.15 -8.10
CA SER A 547 -8.81 27.53 -8.47
C SER A 547 -7.30 27.82 -8.41
N TYR A 548 -6.59 27.15 -7.49
CA TYR A 548 -5.14 27.17 -7.34
C TYR A 548 -4.39 26.60 -8.55
N ASN A 549 -5.02 25.72 -9.34
CA ASN A 549 -4.42 25.08 -10.50
C ASN A 549 -4.61 25.90 -11.79
N LEU A 550 -5.55 26.83 -11.83
CA LEU A 550 -5.82 27.63 -13.03
C LEU A 550 -4.60 28.46 -13.52
N PRO A 551 -3.76 29.08 -12.66
CA PRO A 551 -2.59 29.82 -13.13
C PRO A 551 -1.55 28.95 -13.85
N ILE A 552 -1.39 27.68 -13.46
CA ILE A 552 -0.44 26.79 -14.13
C ILE A 552 -0.99 26.23 -15.45
N LEU A 553 -2.32 26.21 -15.60
CA LEU A 553 -2.97 25.78 -16.83
C LEU A 553 -3.09 26.90 -17.87
N LEU A 554 -3.15 28.17 -17.42
CA LEU A 554 -3.32 29.35 -18.27
C LEU A 554 -2.30 29.46 -19.43
N PRO A 555 -0.99 29.16 -19.26
CA PRO A 555 -0.03 29.19 -20.37
C PRO A 555 -0.36 28.23 -21.52
N PHE A 556 -1.28 27.29 -21.31
CA PHE A 556 -1.72 26.31 -22.30
C PHE A 556 -3.10 26.62 -22.89
N GLU A 557 -3.71 27.75 -22.53
CA GLU A 557 -5.03 28.17 -23.01
C GLU A 557 -5.12 28.15 -24.54
N THR A 558 -4.14 28.76 -25.24
CA THR A 558 -4.13 28.79 -26.71
C THR A 558 -4.08 27.39 -27.32
N THR A 559 -3.27 26.48 -26.76
CA THR A 559 -3.18 25.10 -27.25
C THR A 559 -4.47 24.33 -26.98
N LEU A 560 -5.09 24.53 -25.82
CA LEU A 560 -6.39 23.93 -25.49
C LEU A 560 -7.49 24.45 -26.43
N ALA A 561 -7.53 25.75 -26.71
CA ALA A 561 -8.46 26.33 -27.67
C ALA A 561 -8.26 25.73 -29.08
N GLN A 562 -7.02 25.58 -29.53
CA GLN A 562 -6.71 24.91 -30.80
C GLN A 562 -7.23 23.48 -30.82
N ILE A 563 -7.01 22.69 -29.75
CA ILE A 563 -7.52 21.32 -29.66
C ILE A 563 -9.06 21.30 -29.65
N ALA A 564 -9.71 22.22 -28.94
CA ALA A 564 -11.17 22.32 -28.89
C ALA A 564 -11.80 22.66 -30.26
N LEU A 565 -11.07 23.37 -31.13
CA LEU A 565 -11.48 23.67 -32.50
C LEU A 565 -11.23 22.52 -33.48
N THR A 566 -10.51 21.47 -33.08
CA THR A 566 -10.38 20.25 -33.90
C THR A 566 -11.56 19.31 -33.66
N ASP A 567 -11.71 18.26 -34.48
CA ASP A 567 -12.66 17.16 -34.29
C ASP A 567 -12.30 16.23 -33.10
N ASN A 568 -11.73 16.81 -32.03
CA ASN A 568 -11.39 16.07 -30.83
C ASN A 568 -12.67 15.65 -30.09
N PRO A 569 -12.84 14.36 -29.73
CA PRO A 569 -14.05 13.88 -29.06
C PRO A 569 -14.21 14.42 -27.63
N HIS A 570 -13.20 15.10 -27.08
CA HIS A 570 -13.21 15.68 -25.72
C HIS A 570 -13.31 17.22 -25.73
N SER A 571 -13.78 17.81 -26.84
CA SER A 571 -13.91 19.26 -27.00
C SER A 571 -14.82 19.91 -25.96
N ASP A 572 -15.84 19.20 -25.48
CA ASP A 572 -16.74 19.59 -24.38
C ASP A 572 -15.98 19.78 -23.05
N ILE A 573 -15.12 18.82 -22.71
CA ILE A 573 -14.29 18.88 -21.50
C ILE A 573 -13.31 20.06 -21.59
N ILE A 574 -12.70 20.26 -22.76
CA ILE A 574 -11.73 21.32 -22.99
C ILE A 574 -12.41 22.70 -22.93
N THR A 575 -13.58 22.84 -23.55
CA THR A 575 -14.39 24.07 -23.50
C THR A 575 -14.77 24.42 -22.06
N ASN A 576 -15.16 23.44 -21.26
CA ASN A 576 -15.43 23.65 -19.83
C ASN A 576 -14.21 24.14 -19.04
N ILE A 577 -12.99 23.77 -19.44
CA ILE A 577 -11.76 24.28 -18.83
C ILE A 577 -11.53 25.73 -19.26
N LEU A 578 -11.70 26.04 -20.55
CA LEU A 578 -11.54 27.39 -21.10
C LEU A 578 -12.52 28.39 -20.45
N VAL A 579 -13.79 28.00 -20.29
CA VAL A 579 -14.80 28.81 -19.58
C VAL A 579 -14.35 29.14 -18.16
N ARG A 580 -13.63 28.23 -17.46
CA ARG A 580 -13.10 28.53 -16.13
C ARG A 580 -11.94 29.52 -16.14
N PHE A 581 -11.14 29.55 -17.20
CA PHE A 581 -10.12 30.60 -17.35
C PHE A 581 -10.79 31.96 -17.52
N GLU A 582 -11.81 32.05 -18.37
CA GLU A 582 -12.57 33.28 -18.58
C GLU A 582 -13.23 33.77 -17.29
N ILE A 583 -13.92 32.89 -16.57
CA ILE A 583 -14.53 33.22 -15.27
C ILE A 583 -13.48 33.77 -14.31
N LYS A 584 -12.31 33.12 -14.21
CA LYS A 584 -11.24 33.57 -13.30
C LYS A 584 -10.65 34.93 -13.72
N ASN A 585 -10.49 35.16 -15.01
CA ASN A 585 -9.97 36.42 -15.53
C ASN A 585 -10.93 37.60 -15.27
N ASN A 586 -12.25 37.35 -15.16
CA ASN A 586 -13.24 38.38 -14.83
C ASN A 586 -13.31 38.74 -13.34
N TYR A 587 -12.69 37.94 -12.45
CA TYR A 587 -12.67 38.20 -11.00
C TYR A 587 -11.36 38.79 -10.47
N ASN A 588 -10.32 38.85 -11.30
CA ASN A 588 -9.04 39.50 -10.98
C ASN A 588 -8.99 40.87 -11.65
#